data_AF-A0A934FL49-F1
#
_entry.id   AF-A0A934FL49-F1
#
_cell.length_a   1.000
_cell.length_b   1.000
_cell.length_c   1.000
_cell.angle_alpha   90.00
_cell.angle_beta   90.00
_cell.angle_gamma   90.00
#
_symmetry.space_group_name_H-M   'P 1'
#
loop_
_entity.id
_entity.type
_entity.pdbx_description
1 polymer ?
#
loop_
_entity_poly.entity_id
_entity_poly.type
_entity_poly.pdbx_seq_one_letter_code
_entity_poly.pdbx_strand_id
1 'polypeptide(L)'
;MKAKPTGQAGDRTLFHLKLAGALFALLMAAWFVHRQFATPEIRVNKQPFASLGEYAADELGAILPGGRVQVVYDVPDKTANQHPRFGKAIEMQGVQALAFKARLAGRGRFTFDADVKLPRPVMAMQSAWPAGVFQSLVQRADTTLVLFSSLPVLGDPERALIQQRKGKLVVVGMALPAIQPAVRARLVNLAVANRVPIPQSTGATESPADWVKRVYAVVVPESGNP
;
A
#
# COMPACT_ATOMS: atom_id res chain seq x y z
N MET A 1 -82.03 4.30 26.23
CA MET A 1 -80.59 4.17 26.60
C MET A 1 -79.93 3.15 25.69
N LYS A 2 -78.67 3.42 25.31
CA LYS A 2 -77.85 2.69 24.33
C LYS A 2 -77.42 1.30 24.81
N ALA A 3 -77.14 0.39 23.87
CA ALA A 3 -76.08 -0.59 24.00
C ALA A 3 -75.04 -0.33 22.89
N LYS A 4 -73.76 -0.19 23.28
CA LYS A 4 -72.61 0.10 22.41
C LYS A 4 -71.92 -1.24 22.10
N PRO A 5 -71.59 -1.58 20.83
CA PRO A 5 -71.04 -2.89 20.51
C PRO A 5 -69.53 -2.95 20.82
N THR A 6 -69.17 -3.85 21.73
CA THR A 6 -67.83 -4.11 22.27
C THR A 6 -67.01 -5.07 21.40
N GLY A 7 -67.03 -4.91 20.07
CA GLY A 7 -66.42 -5.88 19.14
C GLY A 7 -65.15 -5.41 18.41
N GLN A 8 -64.85 -4.11 18.39
CA GLN A 8 -63.88 -3.55 17.45
C GLN A 8 -62.43 -3.48 17.98
N ALA A 9 -62.23 -3.73 19.28
CA ALA A 9 -60.92 -3.60 19.94
C ALA A 9 -60.02 -4.82 19.75
N GLY A 10 -60.57 -6.04 19.75
CA GLY A 10 -59.81 -7.30 19.67
C GLY A 10 -59.18 -7.57 18.29
N ASP A 11 -59.89 -7.19 17.22
CA ASP A 11 -59.40 -7.40 15.84
C ASP A 11 -58.23 -6.48 15.49
N ARG A 12 -58.22 -5.25 16.03
CA ARG A 12 -57.11 -4.31 15.81
C ARG A 12 -55.84 -4.76 16.53
N THR A 13 -55.94 -5.25 17.77
CA THR A 13 -54.79 -5.81 18.49
C THR A 13 -54.23 -7.05 17.82
N LEU A 14 -55.09 -7.95 17.32
CA LEU A 14 -54.67 -9.13 16.55
C LEU A 14 -54.01 -8.74 15.21
N PHE A 15 -54.54 -7.73 14.52
CA PHE A 15 -53.94 -7.19 13.30
C PHE A 15 -52.56 -6.57 13.56
N HIS A 16 -52.42 -5.75 14.61
CA HIS A 16 -51.14 -5.17 14.98
C HIS A 16 -50.11 -6.21 15.44
N LEU A 17 -50.52 -7.28 16.15
CA LEU A 17 -49.64 -8.39 16.50
C LEU A 17 -49.13 -9.14 15.26
N LYS A 18 -50.01 -9.41 14.30
CA LYS A 18 -49.63 -10.05 13.03
C LYS A 18 -48.69 -9.17 12.21
N LEU A 19 -48.95 -7.87 12.16
CA LEU A 19 -48.10 -6.90 11.47
C LEU A 19 -46.72 -6.80 12.12
N ALA A 20 -46.66 -6.75 13.45
CA ALA A 20 -45.41 -6.73 14.20
C ALA A 20 -44.60 -8.03 14.01
N GLY A 21 -45.28 -9.19 14.03
CA GLY A 21 -44.67 -10.49 13.75
C GLY A 21 -44.10 -10.59 12.34
N ALA A 22 -44.84 -10.09 11.33
CA ALA A 22 -44.37 -10.05 9.95
C ALA A 22 -43.16 -9.11 9.77
N LEU A 23 -43.17 -7.95 10.42
CA LEU A 23 -42.04 -7.00 10.39
C LEU A 23 -40.80 -7.62 11.05
N PHE A 24 -40.97 -8.30 12.18
CA PHE A 24 -39.88 -8.97 12.87
C PHE A 24 -39.28 -10.09 12.01
N ALA A 25 -40.12 -10.90 11.35
CA ALA A 25 -39.65 -11.93 10.42
C ALA A 25 -38.86 -11.35 9.24
N LEU A 26 -39.31 -10.22 8.67
CA LEU A 26 -38.60 -9.54 7.58
C LEU A 26 -37.27 -8.95 8.04
N LEU A 27 -37.21 -8.34 9.22
CA LEU A 27 -35.96 -7.82 9.79
C LEU A 27 -34.96 -8.95 10.08
N MET A 28 -35.43 -10.07 10.61
CA MET A 28 -34.60 -11.26 10.85
C MET A 28 -34.09 -11.88 9.55
N ALA A 29 -34.93 -11.95 8.51
CA ALA A 29 -34.52 -12.43 7.19
C ALA A 29 -33.49 -11.48 6.55
N ALA A 30 -33.70 -10.17 6.62
CA ALA A 30 -32.75 -9.18 6.11
C ALA A 30 -31.42 -9.23 6.88
N TRP A 31 -31.45 -9.38 8.20
CA TRP A 31 -30.25 -9.54 9.02
C TRP A 31 -29.52 -10.86 8.72
N PHE A 32 -30.26 -11.96 8.52
CA PHE A 32 -29.68 -13.25 8.15
C PHE A 32 -29.02 -13.19 6.77
N VAL A 33 -29.70 -12.62 5.77
CA VAL A 33 -29.14 -12.37 4.43
C VAL A 33 -27.91 -11.47 4.55
N HIS A 34 -27.99 -10.37 5.28
CA HIS A 34 -26.84 -9.49 5.51
C HIS A 34 -25.67 -10.24 6.15
N ARG A 35 -25.90 -11.06 7.17
CA ARG A 35 -24.85 -11.83 7.85
C ARG A 35 -24.27 -12.95 6.97
N GLN A 36 -25.11 -13.62 6.18
CA GLN A 36 -24.71 -14.73 5.31
C GLN A 36 -23.90 -14.25 4.10
N PHE A 37 -24.21 -13.05 3.58
CA PHE A 37 -23.51 -12.43 2.45
C PHE A 37 -22.53 -11.32 2.86
N ALA A 38 -22.46 -10.94 4.13
CA ALA A 38 -21.40 -10.12 4.68
C ALA A 38 -20.11 -10.93 4.62
N THR A 39 -19.32 -10.66 3.58
CA THR A 39 -17.99 -11.24 3.44
C THR A 39 -17.19 -10.87 4.71
N PRO A 40 -16.62 -11.85 5.45
CA PRO A 40 -15.83 -11.55 6.64
C PRO A 40 -14.73 -10.57 6.25
N GLU A 41 -14.68 -9.43 6.93
CA GLU A 41 -13.69 -8.40 6.70
C GLU A 41 -12.31 -8.98 7.04
N ILE A 42 -11.55 -9.39 6.01
CA ILE A 42 -10.17 -9.86 6.21
C ILE A 42 -9.38 -8.69 6.78
N ARG A 43 -9.14 -8.68 8.09
CA ARG A 43 -8.29 -7.71 8.79
C ARG A 43 -6.84 -8.11 8.54
N VAL A 44 -6.21 -7.47 7.56
CA VAL A 44 -4.78 -7.64 7.28
C VAL A 44 -4.00 -6.89 8.36
N ASN A 45 -3.04 -7.56 9.01
CA ASN A 45 -2.12 -6.89 9.93
C ASN A 45 -1.24 -5.90 9.14
N LYS A 46 -1.47 -4.61 9.35
CA LYS A 46 -0.77 -3.52 8.64
C LYS A 46 0.61 -3.21 9.22
N GLN A 47 0.91 -3.68 10.43
CA GLN A 47 2.13 -3.31 11.17
C GLN A 47 3.43 -3.65 10.42
N PRO A 48 3.62 -4.86 9.85
CA PRO A 48 4.84 -5.17 9.10
C PRO A 48 5.07 -4.25 7.90
N PHE A 49 3.98 -3.81 7.24
CA PHE A 49 4.05 -2.89 6.11
C PHE A 49 4.41 -1.47 6.56
N ALA A 50 3.83 -1.00 7.67
CA ALA A 50 4.22 0.27 8.26
C ALA A 50 5.70 0.27 8.67
N SER A 51 6.16 -0.79 9.35
CA SER A 51 7.56 -0.94 9.76
C SER A 51 8.53 -0.96 8.58
N LEU A 52 8.14 -1.52 7.43
CA LEU A 52 8.97 -1.43 6.22
C LEU A 52 9.11 0.01 5.71
N GLY A 53 8.01 0.77 5.72
CA GLY A 53 8.02 2.18 5.38
C GLY A 53 8.92 3.01 6.31
N GLU A 54 8.79 2.79 7.63
CA GLU A 54 9.64 3.43 8.64
C GLU A 54 11.10 3.07 8.47
N TYR A 55 11.39 1.79 8.23
CA TYR A 55 12.74 1.30 8.00
C TYR A 55 13.37 1.96 6.76
N ALA A 56 12.64 2.01 5.64
CA ALA A 56 13.10 2.70 4.44
C ALA A 56 13.31 4.21 4.66
N ALA A 57 12.48 4.85 5.48
CA ALA A 57 12.66 6.25 5.86
C ALA A 57 13.92 6.45 6.70
N ASP A 58 14.22 5.51 7.59
CA ASP A 58 15.41 5.58 8.43
C ASP A 58 16.70 5.42 7.62
N GLU A 59 16.72 4.47 6.69
CA GLU A 59 17.84 4.25 5.77
C GLU A 59 18.04 5.44 4.80
N LEU A 60 16.96 5.95 4.20
CA LEU A 60 17.05 7.15 3.35
C LEU A 60 17.54 8.37 4.15
N GLY A 61 17.00 8.55 5.34
CA GLY A 61 17.35 9.66 6.21
C GLY A 61 18.80 9.59 6.71
N ALA A 62 19.43 8.41 6.72
CA ALA A 62 20.85 8.26 7.06
C ALA A 62 21.77 8.69 5.90
N ILE A 63 21.35 8.47 4.64
CA ILE A 63 22.18 8.78 3.46
C ILE A 63 21.97 10.18 2.91
N LEU A 64 20.81 10.82 3.16
CA LEU A 64 20.50 12.14 2.63
C LEU A 64 20.58 13.24 3.70
N PRO A 65 21.18 14.41 3.38
CA PRO A 65 21.23 15.55 4.29
C PRO A 65 19.86 16.24 4.45
N GLY A 66 18.90 15.97 3.56
CA GLY A 66 17.60 16.62 3.47
C GLY A 66 17.14 16.73 2.01
N GLY A 67 16.03 17.42 1.77
CA GLY A 67 15.59 17.78 0.42
C GLY A 67 14.13 17.46 0.12
N ARG A 68 13.78 17.57 -1.17
CA ARG A 68 12.43 17.32 -1.68
C ARG A 68 12.28 15.86 -2.07
N VAL A 69 11.21 15.23 -1.62
CA VAL A 69 10.91 13.81 -1.83
C VAL A 69 9.55 13.68 -2.51
N GLN A 70 9.47 12.84 -3.53
CA GLN A 70 8.21 12.43 -4.13
C GLN A 70 8.05 10.93 -4.01
N VAL A 71 6.93 10.50 -3.42
CA VAL A 71 6.63 9.09 -3.19
C VAL A 71 5.72 8.58 -4.29
N VAL A 72 6.03 7.40 -4.80
CA VAL A 72 5.29 6.73 -5.87
C VAL A 72 4.87 5.34 -5.40
N TYR A 73 3.60 4.99 -5.57
CA TYR A 73 3.07 3.69 -5.19
C TYR A 73 1.82 3.33 -6.00
N ASP A 74 1.52 2.05 -6.03
CA ASP A 74 0.35 1.49 -6.70
C ASP A 74 -0.92 1.71 -5.88
N VAL A 75 -2.02 1.96 -6.58
CA VAL A 75 -3.37 1.95 -6.02
C VAL A 75 -4.24 0.99 -6.83
N PRO A 76 -5.23 0.33 -6.20
CA PRO A 76 -6.10 -0.59 -6.91
C PRO A 76 -6.81 0.14 -8.06
N ASP A 77 -6.69 -0.39 -9.27
CA ASP A 77 -7.53 0.05 -10.38
C ASP A 77 -8.99 -0.33 -10.10
N LYS A 78 -9.83 0.68 -9.82
CA LYS A 78 -11.25 0.47 -9.51
C LYS A 78 -12.08 0.07 -10.73
N THR A 79 -11.53 0.24 -11.94
CA THR A 79 -12.19 -0.13 -13.19
C THR A 79 -11.86 -1.55 -13.62
N ALA A 80 -10.77 -2.12 -13.10
CA ALA A 80 -10.42 -3.51 -13.33
C ALA A 80 -11.31 -4.43 -12.49
N ASN A 81 -11.90 -5.45 -13.12
CA ASN A 81 -12.65 -6.49 -12.43
C ASN A 81 -11.68 -7.42 -11.67
N GLN A 82 -11.23 -6.99 -10.50
CA GLN A 82 -10.23 -7.67 -9.70
C GLN A 82 -10.82 -8.27 -8.43
N HIS A 83 -10.35 -9.46 -8.08
CA HIS A 83 -10.78 -10.12 -6.84
C HIS A 83 -10.38 -9.27 -5.62
N PRO A 84 -11.26 -9.05 -4.62
CA PRO A 84 -11.01 -8.13 -3.49
C PRO A 84 -9.72 -8.38 -2.71
N ARG A 85 -9.25 -9.63 -2.65
CA ARG A 85 -7.95 -9.99 -2.01
C ARG A 85 -6.75 -9.33 -2.69
N PHE A 86 -6.79 -9.14 -4.01
CA PHE A 86 -5.72 -8.51 -4.77
C PHE A 86 -5.67 -7.00 -4.57
N GLY A 87 -6.83 -6.34 -4.49
CA GLY A 87 -6.91 -4.91 -4.12
C GLY A 87 -6.26 -4.64 -2.75
N LYS A 88 -6.52 -5.49 -1.76
CA LYS A 88 -5.91 -5.37 -0.41
C LYS A 88 -4.38 -5.48 -0.42
N ALA A 89 -3.79 -6.26 -1.32
CA ALA A 89 -2.34 -6.37 -1.41
C ALA A 89 -1.70 -5.06 -1.92
N ILE A 90 -2.33 -4.41 -2.91
CA ILE A 90 -1.88 -3.11 -3.44
C ILE A 90 -2.01 -2.01 -2.37
N GLU A 91 -3.10 -2.01 -1.61
CA GLU A 91 -3.33 -1.04 -0.53
C GLU A 91 -2.20 -1.03 0.52
N MET A 92 -1.46 -2.12 0.68
CA MET A 92 -0.35 -2.19 1.62
C MET A 92 0.83 -1.29 1.23
N GLN A 93 1.03 -0.99 -0.06
CA GLN A 93 2.03 0.00 -0.47
C GLN A 93 1.66 1.41 -0.01
N GLY A 94 0.36 1.74 0.01
CA GLY A 94 -0.12 3.00 0.59
C GLY A 94 0.18 3.10 2.09
N VAL A 95 0.09 1.99 2.83
CA VAL A 95 0.49 1.91 4.24
C VAL A 95 1.99 2.16 4.41
N GLN A 96 2.83 1.52 3.60
CA GLN A 96 4.29 1.73 3.59
C GLN A 96 4.63 3.20 3.29
N ALA A 97 4.04 3.77 2.23
CA ALA A 97 4.25 5.14 1.82
C ALA A 97 3.86 6.15 2.91
N LEU A 98 2.72 5.94 3.59
CA LEU A 98 2.27 6.80 4.67
C LEU A 98 3.23 6.75 5.87
N ALA A 99 3.61 5.55 6.31
CA ALA A 99 4.52 5.37 7.43
C ALA A 99 5.91 5.96 7.14
N PHE A 100 6.41 5.74 5.91
CA PHE A 100 7.64 6.36 5.41
C PHE A 100 7.60 7.89 5.51
N LYS A 101 6.54 8.51 4.98
CA LYS A 101 6.40 9.97 5.00
C LYS A 101 6.34 10.50 6.42
N ALA A 102 5.55 9.87 7.30
CA ALA A 102 5.44 10.27 8.70
C ALA A 102 6.80 10.19 9.42
N ARG A 103 7.51 9.07 9.26
CA ARG A 103 8.83 8.84 9.86
C ARG A 103 9.88 9.82 9.36
N LEU A 104 9.94 10.05 8.05
CA LEU A 104 10.92 10.94 7.44
C LEU A 104 10.61 12.42 7.72
N ALA A 105 9.34 12.82 7.73
CA ALA A 105 8.89 14.16 8.11
C ALA A 105 9.30 14.52 9.54
N GLY A 106 9.25 13.54 10.46
CA GLY A 106 9.70 13.71 11.85
C GLY A 106 11.16 14.13 12.00
N ARG A 107 11.98 14.04 10.94
CA ARG A 107 13.37 14.52 10.92
C ARG A 107 13.52 16.02 10.58
N GLY A 108 12.44 16.70 10.19
CA GLY A 108 12.39 18.17 10.01
C GLY A 108 13.15 18.76 8.82
N ARG A 109 13.92 17.96 8.06
CA ARG A 109 14.78 18.41 6.94
C ARG A 109 14.33 17.95 5.56
N PHE A 110 13.13 17.38 5.47
CA PHE A 110 12.56 16.85 4.23
C PHE A 110 11.22 17.52 3.92
N THR A 111 10.97 17.78 2.65
CA THR A 111 9.69 18.27 2.13
C THR A 111 9.13 17.25 1.15
N PHE A 112 7.80 17.21 1.00
CA PHE A 112 7.13 16.23 0.15
C PHE A 112 6.35 16.90 -0.96
N ASP A 113 6.59 16.43 -2.19
CA ASP A 113 5.68 16.69 -3.30
C ASP A 113 4.42 15.83 -3.16
N ALA A 114 3.42 16.15 -3.98
CA ALA A 114 2.24 15.32 -4.11
C ALA A 114 2.61 13.89 -4.54
N ASP A 115 2.04 12.92 -3.83
CA ASP A 115 2.23 11.50 -4.12
C ASP A 115 1.75 11.16 -5.53
N VAL A 116 2.49 10.30 -6.21
CA VAL A 116 2.08 9.75 -7.51
C VAL A 116 1.48 8.37 -7.26
N LYS A 117 0.17 8.29 -7.45
CA LYS A 117 -0.60 7.06 -7.32
C LYS A 117 -0.72 6.41 -8.69
N LEU A 118 -0.27 5.17 -8.82
CA LEU A 118 -0.35 4.41 -10.07
C LEU A 118 -1.55 3.47 -10.03
N PRO A 119 -2.69 3.80 -10.67
CA PRO A 119 -3.82 2.89 -10.75
C PRO A 119 -3.43 1.69 -11.61
N ARG A 120 -3.23 0.52 -11.00
CA ARG A 120 -2.84 -0.70 -11.68
C ARG A 120 -3.55 -1.93 -11.10
N PRO A 121 -3.90 -2.94 -11.92
CA PRO A 121 -4.26 -4.26 -11.41
C PRO A 121 -3.02 -4.98 -10.87
N VAL A 122 -3.21 -5.93 -9.94
CA VAL A 122 -2.07 -6.66 -9.30
C VAL A 122 -1.13 -7.29 -10.32
N MET A 123 -1.67 -7.88 -11.39
CA MET A 123 -0.85 -8.53 -12.42
C MET A 123 0.04 -7.55 -13.20
N ALA A 124 -0.32 -6.26 -13.23
CA ALA A 124 0.46 -5.23 -13.91
C ALA A 124 1.50 -4.55 -12.99
N MET A 125 1.49 -4.84 -11.69
CA MET A 125 2.43 -4.25 -10.74
C MET A 125 3.88 -4.57 -11.07
N GLN A 126 4.15 -5.68 -11.77
CA GLN A 126 5.50 -6.12 -12.13
C GLN A 126 5.85 -5.91 -13.61
N SER A 127 4.89 -5.56 -14.48
CA SER A 127 5.10 -5.61 -15.94
C SER A 127 5.21 -4.23 -16.60
N ALA A 128 4.33 -3.28 -16.28
CA ALA A 128 4.35 -1.99 -16.97
C ALA A 128 3.85 -0.83 -16.09
N TRP A 129 4.57 0.28 -16.21
CA TRP A 129 4.08 1.59 -15.76
C TRP A 129 3.19 2.20 -16.84
N PRO A 130 2.25 3.09 -16.48
CA PRO A 130 1.54 3.88 -17.47
C PRO A 130 2.54 4.71 -18.30
N ALA A 131 2.30 4.79 -19.61
CA ALA A 131 3.21 5.42 -20.56
C ALA A 131 3.54 6.87 -20.16
N GLY A 132 4.83 7.25 -20.25
CA GLY A 132 5.31 8.60 -19.98
C GLY A 132 5.34 9.02 -18.50
N VAL A 133 4.67 8.30 -17.59
CA VAL A 133 4.64 8.66 -16.16
C VAL A 133 6.03 8.63 -15.57
N PHE A 134 6.77 7.53 -15.75
CA PHE A 134 8.13 7.44 -15.21
C PHE A 134 9.06 8.50 -15.81
N GLN A 135 9.01 8.68 -17.14
CA GLN A 135 9.77 9.72 -17.83
C GLN A 135 9.53 11.12 -17.24
N SER A 136 8.27 11.48 -16.97
CA SER A 136 7.92 12.78 -16.37
C SER A 136 8.48 12.97 -14.95
N LEU A 137 8.61 11.88 -14.18
CA LEU A 137 9.20 11.91 -12.84
C LEU A 137 10.72 12.05 -12.92
N VAL A 138 11.37 11.30 -13.81
CA VAL A 138 12.83 11.36 -13.99
C VAL A 138 13.32 12.66 -14.66
N GLN A 139 12.42 13.51 -15.18
CA GLN A 139 12.75 14.88 -15.59
C GLN A 139 12.87 15.86 -14.41
N ARG A 140 12.28 15.57 -13.25
CA ARG A 140 12.34 16.43 -12.05
C ARG A 140 13.67 16.32 -11.32
N ALA A 141 14.74 16.83 -11.92
CA ALA A 141 16.13 16.49 -11.58
C ALA A 141 16.52 16.64 -10.10
N ASP A 142 15.92 17.57 -9.36
CA ASP A 142 16.28 17.87 -7.96
C ASP A 142 15.45 17.09 -6.92
N THR A 143 14.43 16.36 -7.35
CA THR A 143 13.51 15.65 -6.43
C THR A 143 13.96 14.20 -6.22
N THR A 144 14.09 13.76 -4.98
CA THR A 144 14.33 12.35 -4.68
C THR A 144 13.05 11.57 -4.90
N LEU A 145 13.11 10.54 -5.74
CA LEU A 145 11.98 9.67 -6.04
C LEU A 145 12.06 8.43 -5.16
N VAL A 146 10.98 8.10 -4.47
CA VAL A 146 10.88 6.90 -3.62
C VAL A 146 9.76 6.02 -4.15
N LEU A 147 10.14 4.87 -4.71
CA LEU A 147 9.23 3.92 -5.33
C LEU A 147 8.91 2.80 -4.34
N PHE A 148 7.66 2.70 -3.89
CA PHE A 148 7.11 1.49 -3.26
C PHE A 148 6.51 0.54 -4.29
N SER A 149 6.54 0.92 -5.58
CA SER A 149 6.22 0.10 -6.73
C SER A 149 7.48 -0.53 -7.33
N SER A 150 7.30 -1.46 -8.28
CA SER A 150 8.41 -1.94 -9.11
C SER A 150 9.06 -0.82 -9.92
N LEU A 151 10.37 -0.96 -10.17
CA LEU A 151 11.09 -0.16 -11.16
C LEU A 151 10.58 -0.56 -12.57
N PRO A 152 10.19 0.40 -13.44
CA PRO A 152 9.81 0.07 -14.81
C PRO A 152 11.01 -0.45 -15.60
N VAL A 153 10.72 -1.08 -16.74
CA VAL A 153 11.76 -1.37 -17.73
C VAL A 153 12.31 -0.05 -18.26
N LEU A 154 13.62 0.16 -18.07
CA LEU A 154 14.27 1.41 -18.40
C LEU A 154 14.88 1.37 -19.81
N GLY A 155 14.44 2.30 -20.67
CA GLY A 155 15.10 2.59 -21.95
C GLY A 155 16.36 3.44 -21.77
N ASP A 156 17.19 3.53 -22.81
CA ASP A 156 18.45 4.30 -22.77
C ASP A 156 18.26 5.78 -22.42
N PRO A 157 17.23 6.50 -22.93
CA PRO A 157 17.01 7.89 -22.56
C PRO A 157 16.72 8.07 -21.07
N GLU A 158 15.96 7.16 -20.47
CA GLU A 158 15.61 7.20 -19.04
C GLU A 158 16.83 6.90 -18.17
N ARG A 159 17.68 5.95 -18.58
CA ARG A 159 18.94 5.64 -17.89
C ARG A 159 19.86 6.86 -17.88
N ALA A 160 20.02 7.53 -19.02
CA ALA A 160 20.82 8.74 -19.13
C ALA A 160 20.29 9.86 -18.24
N LEU A 161 18.95 10.07 -18.25
CA LEU A 161 18.32 11.05 -17.35
C LEU A 161 18.60 10.71 -15.89
N ILE A 162 18.37 9.47 -15.47
CA ILE A 162 18.60 9.02 -14.09
C ILE A 162 20.03 9.31 -13.63
N GLN A 163 21.03 9.01 -14.47
CA GLN A 163 22.44 9.23 -14.13
C GLN A 163 22.80 10.71 -13.96
N GLN A 164 22.08 11.62 -14.62
CA GLN A 164 22.30 13.06 -14.54
C GLN A 164 21.51 13.74 -13.40
N ARG A 165 20.58 13.03 -12.75
CA ARG A 165 19.75 13.60 -11.69
C ARG A 165 20.56 13.91 -10.43
N LYS A 166 20.22 15.02 -9.78
CA LYS A 166 20.72 15.36 -8.44
C LYS A 166 19.94 14.61 -7.36
N GLY A 167 18.62 14.59 -7.50
CA GLY A 167 17.70 13.83 -6.65
C GLY A 167 17.90 12.33 -6.83
N LYS A 168 17.85 11.60 -5.71
CA LYS A 168 18.15 10.17 -5.70
C LYS A 168 16.95 9.34 -6.15
N LEU A 169 17.21 8.16 -6.69
CA LEU A 169 16.19 7.14 -6.92
C LEU A 169 16.29 6.06 -5.85
N VAL A 170 15.19 5.87 -5.12
CA VAL A 170 15.06 4.91 -4.03
C VAL A 170 13.98 3.90 -4.39
N VAL A 171 14.25 2.61 -4.18
CA VAL A 171 13.29 1.53 -4.47
C VAL A 171 13.06 0.68 -3.23
N VAL A 172 11.81 0.40 -2.89
CA VAL A 172 11.43 -0.35 -1.69
C VAL A 172 10.55 -1.53 -2.09
N GLY A 173 10.82 -2.70 -1.51
CA GLY A 173 9.94 -3.88 -1.62
C GLY A 173 10.23 -4.81 -2.80
N MET A 174 11.13 -4.45 -3.71
CA MET A 174 11.54 -5.35 -4.81
C MET A 174 12.42 -6.51 -4.33
N ALA A 175 12.37 -7.64 -5.03
CA ALA A 175 13.27 -8.76 -4.76
C ALA A 175 14.74 -8.38 -5.04
N LEU A 176 15.65 -8.80 -4.16
CA LEU A 176 17.07 -8.47 -4.23
C LEU A 176 17.71 -8.84 -5.58
N PRO A 177 17.55 -10.06 -6.12
CA PRO A 177 18.14 -10.40 -7.43
C PRO A 177 17.63 -9.53 -8.58
N ALA A 178 16.39 -9.03 -8.50
CA ALA A 178 15.77 -8.23 -9.54
C ALA A 178 16.28 -6.77 -9.55
N ILE A 179 16.53 -6.19 -8.37
CA ILE A 179 16.95 -4.78 -8.26
C ILE A 179 18.46 -4.59 -8.33
N GLN A 180 19.23 -5.63 -8.00
CA GLN A 180 20.68 -5.54 -7.88
C GLN A 180 21.41 -5.08 -9.16
N PRO A 181 21.01 -5.48 -10.39
CA PRO A 181 21.61 -4.94 -11.61
C PRO A 181 21.45 -3.41 -11.73
N ALA A 182 20.30 -2.86 -11.35
CA ALA A 182 20.05 -1.42 -11.41
C ALA A 182 20.88 -0.64 -10.36
N VAL A 183 21.07 -1.22 -9.17
CA VAL A 183 21.94 -0.64 -8.14
C VAL A 183 23.41 -0.64 -8.58
N ARG A 184 23.90 -1.76 -9.14
CA ARG A 184 25.27 -1.86 -9.70
C ARG A 184 25.52 -0.88 -10.83
N ALA A 185 24.53 -0.68 -11.69
CA ALA A 185 24.56 0.31 -12.77
C ALA A 185 24.40 1.77 -12.29
N ARG A 186 24.34 2.01 -10.97
CA ARG A 186 24.13 3.34 -10.34
C ARG A 186 22.83 4.03 -10.75
N LEU A 187 21.85 3.27 -11.25
CA LEU A 187 20.52 3.80 -11.59
C LEU A 187 19.64 3.96 -10.35
N VAL A 188 19.88 3.15 -9.32
CA VAL A 188 19.19 3.21 -8.03
C VAL A 188 20.22 3.50 -6.95
N ASN A 189 19.99 4.55 -6.16
CA ASN A 189 20.93 5.01 -5.13
C ASN A 189 20.72 4.33 -3.78
N LEU A 190 19.51 3.82 -3.53
CA LEU A 190 19.17 3.06 -2.34
C LEU A 190 18.07 2.07 -2.70
N ALA A 191 18.26 0.81 -2.35
CA ALA A 191 17.22 -0.21 -2.43
C ALA A 191 17.01 -0.86 -1.06
N VAL A 192 15.76 -0.92 -0.60
CA VAL A 192 15.34 -1.76 0.53
C VAL A 192 14.63 -2.96 -0.07
N ALA A 193 15.38 -4.04 -0.28
CA ALA A 193 15.01 -5.14 -1.15
C ALA A 193 14.76 -6.44 -0.38
N ASN A 194 13.77 -7.23 -0.78
CA ASN A 194 13.45 -8.51 -0.17
C ASN A 194 14.54 -9.54 -0.46
N ARG A 195 15.08 -10.18 0.58
CA ARG A 195 16.09 -11.23 0.47
C ARG A 195 15.48 -12.48 -0.17
N VAL A 196 16.23 -13.08 -1.09
CA VAL A 196 15.85 -14.35 -1.75
C VAL A 196 17.09 -15.25 -1.77
N PRO A 197 17.14 -16.34 -0.97
CA PRO A 197 16.13 -16.79 -0.01
C PRO A 197 16.03 -15.87 1.23
N ILE A 198 14.88 -15.93 1.93
CA ILE A 198 14.67 -15.22 3.19
C ILE A 198 15.42 -15.97 4.32
N PRO A 199 16.29 -15.31 5.10
CA PRO A 199 16.94 -15.92 6.26
C PRO A 199 15.92 -16.45 7.27
N GLN A 200 16.18 -17.62 7.85
CA GLN A 200 15.32 -18.19 8.89
C GLN A 200 15.25 -17.29 10.13
N SER A 201 14.10 -17.27 10.78
CA SER A 201 13.97 -16.59 12.08
C SER A 201 14.69 -17.40 13.15
N THR A 202 15.43 -16.72 14.01
CA THR A 202 16.21 -17.33 15.09
C THR A 202 15.45 -17.41 16.42
N GLY A 203 14.19 -16.96 16.47
CA GLY A 203 13.40 -16.86 17.71
C GLY A 203 11.93 -17.27 17.56
N ALA A 204 11.27 -17.55 18.69
CA ALA A 204 9.88 -18.00 18.74
C ALA A 204 8.85 -16.87 18.50
N THR A 205 9.23 -15.62 18.78
CA THR A 205 8.43 -14.41 18.51
C THR A 205 9.34 -13.32 17.96
N GLU A 206 8.87 -12.59 16.95
CA GLU A 206 9.65 -11.56 16.25
C GLU A 206 8.81 -10.29 16.14
N SER A 207 9.40 -9.13 16.46
CA SER A 207 8.73 -7.85 16.29
C SER A 207 8.62 -7.49 14.79
N PRO A 208 7.66 -6.67 14.37
CA PRO A 208 7.57 -6.21 12.98
C PRO A 208 8.87 -5.55 12.47
N ALA A 209 9.58 -4.82 13.32
CA ALA A 209 10.85 -4.17 12.95
C ALA A 209 11.99 -5.20 12.75
N ASP A 210 12.08 -6.21 13.63
CA ASP A 210 13.08 -7.26 13.50
C ASP A 210 12.82 -8.14 12.27
N TRP A 211 11.53 -8.43 12.01
CA TRP A 211 11.09 -9.10 10.80
C TRP A 211 11.52 -8.35 9.55
N VAL A 212 11.34 -7.03 9.49
CA VAL A 212 11.80 -6.22 8.36
C VAL A 212 13.31 -6.32 8.17
N LYS A 213 14.10 -6.17 9.24
CA LYS A 213 15.58 -6.28 9.17
C LYS A 213 16.06 -7.66 8.72
N ARG A 214 15.29 -8.72 9.01
CA ARG A 214 15.58 -10.09 8.58
C ARG A 214 15.14 -10.37 7.15
N VAL A 215 13.99 -9.84 6.72
CA VAL A 215 13.44 -10.12 5.38
C VAL A 215 14.02 -9.19 4.32
N TYR A 216 14.41 -7.97 4.68
CA TYR A 216 14.91 -6.98 3.75
C TYR A 216 16.41 -6.73 3.95
N ALA A 217 17.09 -6.48 2.84
CA ALA A 217 18.46 -5.99 2.78
C ALA A 217 18.47 -4.56 2.26
N VAL A 218 19.36 -3.75 2.81
CA VAL A 218 19.68 -2.43 2.28
C VAL A 218 20.81 -2.59 1.29
N VAL A 219 20.63 -2.06 0.09
CA VAL A 219 21.63 -2.10 -0.98
C VAL A 219 21.83 -0.70 -1.48
N VAL A 220 23.08 -0.26 -1.49
CA VAL A 220 23.52 1.00 -2.07
C VAL A 220 24.57 0.69 -3.14
N PRO A 221 24.77 1.55 -4.14
CA PRO A 221 25.89 1.39 -5.06
C PRO A 221 27.20 1.35 -4.31
N GLU A 222 28.10 0.44 -4.69
CA GLU A 222 29.45 0.43 -4.14
C GLU A 222 30.11 1.79 -4.41
N SER A 223 30.71 2.36 -3.38
CA SER A 223 31.55 3.54 -3.46
C SER A 223 32.84 3.18 -4.20
N GLY A 224 32.75 3.07 -5.52
CA GLY A 224 33.89 2.91 -6.42
C GLY A 224 34.48 4.26 -6.77
N ASN A 225 35.76 4.45 -6.42
CA ASN A 225 36.66 5.46 -6.98
C ASN A 225 36.47 5.52 -8.52
N PRO A 226 36.48 6.73 -9.12
CA PRO A 226 36.34 6.90 -10.56
C PRO A 226 37.38 6.10 -11.36
#